data_AF-A0A178X4W1-F1
#
_entry.id   AF-A0A178X4W1-F1
#
_cell.length_a   1.000
_cell.length_b   1.000
_cell.length_c   1.000
_cell.angle_alpha   90.00
_cell.angle_beta   90.00
_cell.angle_gamma   90.00
#
_symmetry.space_group_name_H-M   'P 1'
#
loop_
_entity.id
_entity.type
_entity.pdbx_description
1 polymer ?
#
loop_
_entity_poly.entity_id
_entity_poly.type
_entity_poly.pdbx_seq_one_letter_code
_entity_poly.pdbx_strand_id
1 'polypeptide(L)' 'MTTSNAEQPAHEGLDGPALRDALFAGKDVQPIRSVDEWAREDIFESVDELHEFRDWVAAERKANLA' A
#
# COMPACT_ATOMS: atom_id res chain seq x y z
N MET A 1 -6.42 -21.50 -19.30
CA MET A 1 -6.42 -21.90 -17.87
C MET A 1 -4.97 -22.15 -17.50
N THR A 2 -4.31 -21.16 -16.90
CA THR A 2 -2.89 -21.24 -16.53
C THR A 2 -2.78 -20.69 -15.13
N THR A 3 -2.99 -21.54 -14.13
CA THR A 3 -2.69 -21.21 -12.74
C THR A 3 -1.19 -21.29 -12.60
N SER A 4 -0.49 -20.14 -12.76
CA SER A 4 0.92 -20.03 -12.38
C SER A 4 0.99 -20.28 -10.88
N ASN A 5 1.40 -21.49 -10.52
CA ASN A 5 1.75 -21.85 -9.16
C ASN A 5 3.12 -21.23 -8.88
N ALA A 6 3.14 -19.91 -8.68
CA ALA A 6 4.29 -19.28 -8.03
C ALA A 6 4.36 -19.92 -6.64
N GLU A 7 5.44 -20.64 -6.37
CA GLU A 7 5.74 -21.21 -5.06
C GLU A 7 5.77 -20.05 -4.07
N GLN A 8 4.62 -19.78 -3.46
CA GLN A 8 4.47 -18.72 -2.49
C GLN A 8 5.28 -19.17 -1.28
N PRO A 9 6.31 -18.41 -0.86
CA PRO A 9 7.10 -18.81 0.30
C PRO A 9 6.14 -19.07 1.46
N ALA A 10 6.29 -20.21 2.11
CA ALA A 10 5.42 -20.62 3.19
C ALA A 10 5.63 -19.65 4.37
N HIS A 11 4.78 -18.62 4.44
CA HIS A 11 4.74 -17.70 5.57
C HIS A 11 3.99 -18.30 6.77
N GLU A 12 3.90 -19.63 6.84
CA GLU A 12 3.23 -20.35 7.91
C GLU A 12 3.97 -20.11 9.23
N GLY A 13 3.26 -19.56 10.21
CA GLY A 13 3.80 -19.31 11.56
C GLY A 13 4.42 -17.93 11.78
N LEU A 14 4.42 -17.04 10.78
CA LEU A 14 4.80 -15.64 10.99
C LEU A 14 3.64 -14.85 11.60
N ASP A 15 3.93 -14.02 12.60
CA ASP A 15 2.96 -13.06 13.13
C ASP A 15 2.75 -11.89 12.15
N GLY A 16 1.72 -11.06 12.40
CA GLY A 16 1.35 -9.97 11.49
C GLY A 16 2.52 -9.07 11.06
N PRO A 17 3.37 -8.59 11.99
CA PRO A 17 4.57 -7.82 11.65
C PRO A 17 5.61 -8.62 10.85
N ALA A 18 5.97 -9.83 11.27
CA ALA A 18 6.98 -10.64 10.60
C ALA A 18 6.54 -11.10 9.20
N LEU A 19 5.24 -11.36 9.02
CA LEU A 19 4.64 -11.65 7.72
C LEU A 19 4.73 -10.46 6.77
N ARG A 20 4.44 -9.24 7.26
CA ARG A 20 4.60 -8.01 6.48
C ARG A 20 6.04 -7.83 6.02
N ASP A 21 7.00 -7.96 6.93
CA ASP A 21 8.42 -7.76 6.61
C ASP A 21 8.94 -8.80 5.60
N ALA A 22 8.52 -10.06 5.73
CA ALA A 22 8.84 -11.11 4.77
C ALA A 22 8.26 -10.84 3.37
N LEU A 23 7.03 -10.32 3.30
CA LEU A 23 6.39 -9.94 2.04
C LEU A 23 7.09 -8.73 1.38
N PHE A 24 7.54 -7.75 2.16
CA PHE A 24 8.28 -6.60 1.64
C PHE A 24 9.65 -7.01 1.08
N ALA A 25 10.38 -7.85 1.81
CA ALA A 25 11.69 -8.35 1.38
C ALA A 25 11.61 -9.18 0.09
N GLY A 26 10.57 -10.01 -0.07
CA GLY A 26 10.39 -10.87 -1.24
C GLY A 26 9.96 -10.14 -2.52
N LYS A 27 9.41 -8.93 -2.39
CA LYS A 27 8.86 -8.16 -3.52
C LYS A 27 9.67 -6.90 -3.85
N ASP A 28 10.75 -6.64 -3.13
CA ASP A 28 11.55 -5.40 -3.21
C ASP A 28 10.67 -4.13 -3.15
N VAL A 29 9.64 -4.16 -2.31
CA VAL A 29 8.75 -3.02 -2.09
C VAL A 29 8.88 -2.52 -0.67
N GLN A 30 8.95 -1.19 -0.50
CA GLN A 30 8.94 -0.56 0.81
C GLN A 30 7.50 -0.33 1.28
N PRO A 31 7.17 -0.59 2.56
CA PRO A 31 5.90 -0.21 3.13
C PRO A 31 5.71 1.30 3.13
N ILE A 32 4.51 1.72 2.75
CA ILE A 32 4.09 3.12 2.75
C ILE A 32 3.87 3.55 4.19
N ARG A 33 4.65 4.52 4.64
CA ARG A 33 4.67 4.98 6.03
C ARG A 33 3.76 6.18 6.26
N SER A 34 3.52 6.97 5.22
CA SER A 34 2.57 8.09 5.24
C SER A 34 1.96 8.32 3.86
N VAL A 35 0.79 8.97 3.85
CA VAL A 35 0.17 9.45 2.60
C VAL A 35 1.05 10.51 1.94
N ASP A 36 1.82 11.28 2.73
CA ASP A 36 2.76 12.27 2.19
C ASP A 36 3.91 11.61 1.39
N GLU A 37 4.23 10.34 1.65
CA GLU A 37 5.21 9.58 0.86
C GLU A 37 4.73 9.28 -0.58
N TRP A 38 3.41 9.27 -0.76
CA TRP A 38 2.73 9.19 -2.06
C TRP A 38 2.51 10.56 -2.71
N ALA A 39 2.54 11.64 -1.93
CA ALA A 39 2.46 13.00 -2.43
C ALA A 39 3.82 13.52 -2.94
N ARG A 40 4.60 12.66 -3.61
CA ARG A 40 5.89 13.03 -4.20
C ARG A 40 5.64 13.87 -5.48
N GLU A 41 6.51 14.84 -5.74
CA GLU A 41 6.56 15.60 -7.00
C GLU A 41 6.95 14.66 -8.17
N ASP A 42 6.01 13.85 -8.64
CA ASP A 42 5.99 13.10 -9.91
C ASP A 42 4.85 12.06 -9.96
N ILE A 43 4.15 11.82 -8.84
CA ILE A 43 3.08 10.81 -8.78
C ILE A 43 1.76 11.37 -9.33
N PHE A 44 1.54 12.66 -9.13
CA PHE A 44 0.36 13.37 -9.61
C PHE A 44 0.78 14.32 -10.74
N GLU A 45 -0.02 14.36 -11.80
CA GLU A 45 0.20 15.22 -12.95
C GLU A 45 -0.03 16.69 -12.59
N SER A 46 -0.75 16.96 -11.50
CA SER A 46 -1.01 18.32 -11.02
C SER A 46 -1.25 18.41 -9.50
N VAL A 47 -1.12 19.62 -8.97
CA VAL A 47 -1.45 19.94 -7.57
C VAL A 47 -2.95 19.77 -7.30
N ASP A 48 -3.80 20.04 -8.30
CA ASP A 48 -5.25 19.88 -8.18
C ASP A 48 -5.64 18.40 -8.01
N GLU A 49 -4.99 17.50 -8.76
CA GLU A 49 -5.16 16.05 -8.63
C GLU A 49 -4.73 15.55 -7.24
N LEU A 50 -3.62 16.06 -6.70
CA LEU A 50 -3.19 15.77 -5.33
C LEU A 50 -4.24 16.24 -4.30
N HIS A 51 -4.84 17.42 -4.48
CA HIS A 51 -5.88 17.92 -3.58
C HIS A 51 -7.14 17.05 -3.62
N GLU A 52 -7.60 16.67 -4.82
CA GLU A 52 -8.76 15.79 -4.99
C GLU A 52 -8.54 14.43 -4.32
N PHE A 53 -7.36 13.84 -4.48
CA PHE A 53 -7.00 12.59 -3.81
C PHE A 53 -7.03 12.73 -2.28
N ARG A 54 -6.51 13.83 -1.73
CA ARG A 54 -6.52 14.08 -0.27
C ARG A 54 -7.93 14.23 0.27
N ASP A 55 -8.80 14.94 -0.44
CA ASP A 55 -10.20 15.13 -0.05
C ASP A 55 -10.97 13.80 -0.06
N TRP A 56 -10.75 12.96 -1.07
CA TRP A 56 -11.35 11.62 -1.15
C TRP A 56 -10.90 10.73 0.02
N VAL A 57 -9.59 10.64 0.31
CA VAL A 57 -9.05 9.86 1.44
C VAL A 57 -9.61 10.36 2.78
N ALA A 58 -9.72 11.68 2.96
CA ALA A 58 -10.28 12.26 4.18
C ALA A 58 -11.76 11.88 4.36
N ALA A 59 -12.55 11.91 3.27
CA ALA A 59 -13.95 11.51 3.28
C ALA A 59 -14.12 10.02 3.60
N GLU A 60 -13.32 9.14 2.98
CA GLU A 60 -13.35 7.70 3.21
C GLU A 60 -12.99 7.34 4.66
N ARG A 61 -11.92 7.95 5.21
CA ARG A 61 -11.54 7.74 6.61
C ARG A 61 -12.63 8.19 7.58
N LYS A 62 -13.29 9.32 7.29
CA LYS A 62 -14.39 9.82 8.10
C LYS A 62 -15.60 8.89 8.04
N ALA A 63 -15.92 8.33 6.88
CA ALA A 63 -16.99 7.35 6.73
C ALA A 63 -16.69 6.04 7.46
N ASN A 64 -15.43 5.60 7.49
CA ASN A 64 -15.02 4.38 8.19
C ASN A 64 -14.91 4.53 9.72
N LEU A 65 -14.96 5.77 10.24
CA LEU A 65 -14.96 6.10 11.66
C LEU A 65 -16.37 6.26 12.26
N ALA A 66 -17.42 6.25 11.42
CA ALA A 66 -18.82 6.40 11.80
C ALA A 66 -19.53 5.05 11.93
#